data_AF-A0ABD2ZRG1-F1
#
_entry.id   AF-A0ABD2ZRG1-F1
#
_cell.length_a   1.000
_cell.length_b   1.000
_cell.length_c   1.000
_cell.angle_alpha   90.00
_cell.angle_beta   90.00
_cell.angle_gamma   90.00
#
_symmetry.space_group_name_H-M   'P 1'
#
loop_
_entity.id
_entity.type
_entity.pdbx_description
1 polymer ?
#
loop_
_entity_poly.entity_id
_entity_poly.type
_entity_poly.pdbx_seq_one_letter_code
_entity_poly.pdbx_strand_id
1 'polypeptide(L)'
;MSLLNRPFAYTKLEMEEPEEIKHRRARFLIYKSLQQADISPRKSRPSWLKVKTNKLKIRTRKRLKRLRKTILSTISAAEIGLHKQFISQLKALKRLFRTSQLEAPVIVGLQPMFK
;
A
#
# COMPACT_ATOMS: atom_id res chain seq x y z
N MET A 1 9.88 38.88 -37.91
CA MET A 1 10.36 37.49 -38.03
C MET A 1 10.79 37.22 -39.47
N SER A 2 12.02 37.56 -39.87
CA SER A 2 12.49 37.37 -41.25
C SER A 2 13.96 36.96 -41.36
N LEU A 3 14.57 36.43 -40.29
CA LEU A 3 16.00 36.09 -40.29
C LEU A 3 16.32 34.67 -40.78
N LEU A 4 15.32 33.85 -41.10
CA LEU A 4 15.53 32.41 -41.36
C LEU A 4 15.99 32.06 -42.78
N ASN A 5 16.00 33.00 -43.72
CA ASN A 5 16.24 32.72 -45.15
C ASN A 5 17.54 33.28 -45.73
N ARG A 6 18.54 33.62 -44.89
CA ARG A 6 19.82 34.12 -45.40
C ARG A 6 20.89 33.01 -45.35
N PRO A 7 21.26 32.39 -46.48
CA PRO A 7 22.52 31.65 -46.55
C PRO A 7 23.64 32.66 -46.21
N PHE A 8 24.62 32.28 -45.39
CA PHE A 8 25.70 33.13 -44.86
C PHE A 8 25.39 34.04 -43.67
N ALA A 9 24.32 33.80 -42.89
CA ALA A 9 24.07 34.55 -41.65
C ALA A 9 25.20 34.42 -40.61
N TYR A 10 25.95 33.32 -40.63
CA TYR A 10 27.10 33.09 -39.74
C TYR A 10 28.39 33.74 -40.23
N THR A 11 28.55 33.97 -41.53
CA THR A 11 29.76 34.62 -42.10
C THR A 11 29.82 36.11 -41.75
N LYS A 12 28.67 36.73 -41.42
CA LYS A 12 28.58 38.11 -40.95
C LYS A 12 28.95 38.30 -39.48
N LEU A 13 28.97 37.23 -38.69
CA LEU A 13 29.34 37.27 -37.27
C LEU A 13 30.85 37.50 -37.06
N GLU A 14 31.68 37.18 -38.03
CA GLU A 14 33.13 37.42 -37.98
C GLU A 14 33.51 38.86 -38.34
N MET A 15 32.61 39.57 -39.02
CA MET A 15 32.77 40.97 -39.45
C MET A 15 32.13 41.98 -38.48
N GLU A 16 31.38 41.50 -37.47
CA GLU A 16 30.67 42.34 -36.48
C GLU A 16 31.63 42.89 -35.41
N GLU A 17 31.30 44.08 -34.90
CA GLU A 17 32.08 44.77 -33.87
C GLU A 17 32.14 43.93 -32.57
N PRO A 18 33.31 43.80 -31.92
CA PRO A 18 33.49 42.89 -30.78
C PRO A 18 32.55 43.16 -29.59
N GLU A 19 31.99 44.36 -29.49
CA GLU A 19 31.06 44.76 -28.45
C GLU A 19 29.64 44.18 -28.66
N GLU A 20 29.16 44.14 -29.91
CA GLU A 20 27.85 43.57 -30.24
C GLU A 20 27.82 42.04 -30.02
N ILE A 21 28.95 41.37 -30.30
CA ILE A 21 29.11 39.93 -30.04
C ILE A 21 29.01 39.63 -28.55
N LYS A 22 29.64 40.45 -27.70
CA LYS A 22 29.57 40.32 -26.23
C LYS A 22 28.13 40.48 -25.75
N HIS A 23 27.44 41.50 -26.23
CA HIS A 23 26.05 41.78 -25.86
C HIS A 23 25.10 40.65 -26.28
N ARG A 24 25.25 40.14 -27.49
CA ARG A 24 24.44 39.01 -28.00
C ARG A 24 24.71 37.72 -27.22
N ARG A 25 25.97 37.43 -26.91
CA ARG A 25 26.34 36.30 -26.05
C ARG A 25 25.78 36.44 -24.64
N ALA A 26 25.85 37.64 -24.06
CA ALA A 26 25.27 37.91 -22.75
C ALA A 26 23.75 37.69 -22.74
N ARG A 27 23.03 38.25 -23.72
CA ARG A 27 21.57 38.02 -23.89
C ARG A 27 21.23 36.54 -24.05
N PHE A 28 22.00 35.84 -24.87
CA PHE A 28 21.81 34.41 -25.09
C PHE A 28 22.04 33.61 -23.81
N LEU A 29 23.12 33.88 -23.06
CA LEU A 29 23.43 33.19 -21.81
C LEU A 29 22.37 33.46 -20.74
N ILE A 30 21.91 34.71 -20.61
CA ILE A 30 20.82 35.07 -19.68
C ILE A 30 19.57 34.26 -20.04
N TYR A 31 19.13 34.32 -21.30
CA TYR A 31 17.96 33.58 -21.76
C TYR A 31 18.10 32.06 -21.54
N LYS A 32 19.25 31.48 -21.87
CA LYS A 32 19.52 30.05 -21.67
C LYS A 32 19.48 29.66 -20.20
N SER A 33 20.03 30.50 -19.33
CA SER A 33 20.07 30.24 -17.89
C SER A 33 18.68 30.30 -17.25
N LEU A 34 17.84 31.27 -17.67
CA LEU A 34 16.43 31.36 -17.27
C LEU A 34 15.65 30.13 -17.72
N GLN A 35 15.79 29.74 -19.00
CA GLN A 35 15.15 28.55 -19.54
C GLN A 35 15.58 27.28 -18.79
N GLN A 36 16.85 27.16 -18.41
CA GLN A 36 17.36 26.02 -17.65
C GLN A 36 16.91 26.05 -16.17
N ALA A 37 16.65 27.22 -15.59
CA ALA A 37 16.07 27.36 -14.27
C ALA A 37 14.59 26.93 -14.25
N ASP A 38 13.83 27.31 -15.27
CA ASP A 38 12.43 26.94 -15.44
C ASP A 38 12.25 25.44 -15.74
N ILE A 39 13.12 24.91 -16.61
CA ILE A 39 13.12 23.49 -16.99
C ILE A 39 13.93 22.65 -15.99
N SER A 40 14.49 23.26 -14.94
CA SER A 40 15.52 22.64 -14.09
C SER A 40 15.09 21.26 -13.58
N PRO A 41 15.81 20.19 -13.95
CA PRO A 41 15.52 18.83 -13.51
C PRO A 41 15.70 18.66 -12.00
N ARG A 42 16.21 19.67 -11.27
CA ARG A 42 16.31 19.67 -9.80
C ARG A 42 14.94 19.59 -9.12
N LYS A 43 13.88 20.08 -9.77
CA LYS A 43 12.48 19.93 -9.30
C LYS A 43 11.82 18.63 -9.81
N SER A 44 12.18 18.15 -11.00
CA SER A 44 11.49 17.05 -11.68
C SER A 44 12.12 15.66 -11.48
N ARG A 45 13.45 15.55 -11.34
CA ARG A 45 14.10 14.25 -11.09
C ARG A 45 13.97 13.87 -9.62
N PRO A 46 13.28 12.76 -9.29
CA PRO A 46 13.33 12.23 -7.95
C PRO A 46 14.79 11.88 -7.63
N SER A 47 15.33 12.44 -6.56
CA SER A 47 16.68 12.10 -6.13
C SER A 47 16.79 10.59 -5.93
N TRP A 48 17.95 10.02 -6.24
CA TRP A 48 18.19 8.58 -6.06
C TRP A 48 17.85 8.12 -4.62
N LEU A 49 18.10 9.00 -3.65
CA LEU A 49 17.69 8.82 -2.26
C LEU A 49 16.17 8.72 -2.09
N LYS A 50 15.37 9.61 -2.72
CA LYS A 50 13.89 9.54 -2.70
C LYS A 50 13.37 8.23 -3.30
N VAL A 51 14.00 7.72 -4.36
CA VAL A 51 13.64 6.42 -4.96
C VAL A 51 13.93 5.28 -3.98
N LYS A 52 15.11 5.31 -3.36
CA LYS A 52 15.54 4.28 -2.38
C LYS A 52 14.65 4.27 -1.14
N THR A 53 14.31 5.43 -0.58
CA THR A 53 13.42 5.53 0.59
C THR A 53 11.99 5.09 0.25
N ASN A 54 11.47 5.45 -0.94
CA ASN A 54 10.16 4.97 -1.38
C ASN A 54 10.12 3.44 -1.55
N LYS A 55 11.18 2.82 -2.10
CA LYS A 55 11.29 1.36 -2.22
C LYS A 55 11.29 0.68 -0.85
N LEU A 56 12.04 1.24 0.11
CA LEU A 56 12.09 0.75 1.49
C LEU A 56 10.71 0.89 2.18
N LYS A 57 10.05 2.04 2.04
CA LYS A 57 8.70 2.30 2.55
C LYS A 57 7.69 1.28 2.03
N ILE A 58 7.73 0.95 0.74
CA ILE A 58 6.85 -0.06 0.14
C ILE A 58 7.13 -1.44 0.74
N ARG A 59 8.41 -1.81 0.92
CA ARG A 59 8.79 -3.11 1.51
C ARG A 59 8.30 -3.24 2.95
N THR A 60 8.50 -2.20 3.76
CA THR A 60 8.03 -2.17 5.17
C THR A 60 6.51 -2.19 5.24
N ARG A 61 5.82 -1.42 4.40
CA ARG A 61 4.34 -1.42 4.34
C ARG A 61 3.78 -2.79 3.96
N LYS A 62 4.37 -3.47 2.98
CA LYS A 62 3.96 -4.84 2.58
C LYS A 62 4.17 -5.84 3.71
N ARG A 63 5.31 -5.79 4.41
CA ARG A 63 5.60 -6.65 5.57
C ARG A 63 4.61 -6.42 6.70
N LEU A 64 4.35 -5.17 7.06
CA LEU A 64 3.39 -4.84 8.12
C LEU A 64 1.97 -5.28 7.75
N LYS A 65 1.54 -5.09 6.49
CA LYS A 65 0.22 -5.56 6.03
C LYS A 65 0.08 -7.08 6.13
N ARG A 66 1.14 -7.84 5.82
CA ARG A 66 1.15 -9.30 5.98
C ARG A 66 1.05 -9.68 7.46
N LEU A 67 1.88 -9.08 8.32
CA LEU A 67 1.86 -9.35 9.76
C LEU A 67 0.47 -9.11 10.36
N ARG A 68 -0.17 -7.98 10.05
CA ARG A 68 -1.54 -7.69 10.50
C ARG A 68 -2.55 -8.75 10.07
N LYS A 69 -2.47 -9.21 8.81
CA LYS A 69 -3.34 -10.28 8.31
C LYS A 69 -3.09 -11.60 9.03
N THR A 70 -1.83 -11.96 9.27
CA THR A 70 -1.47 -13.17 10.00
C THR A 70 -2.02 -13.14 11.43
N ILE A 71 -1.80 -12.05 12.16
CA ILE A 71 -2.31 -11.89 13.53
C ILE A 71 -3.84 -12.00 13.57
N LEU A 72 -4.53 -11.33 12.64
CA LEU A 72 -5.99 -11.42 12.55
C LEU A 72 -6.47 -12.85 12.26
N SER A 73 -5.80 -13.56 11.34
CA SER A 73 -6.13 -14.95 11.03
C SER A 73 -5.84 -15.92 12.18
N THR A 74 -4.78 -15.70 12.96
CA THR A 74 -4.46 -16.55 14.11
C THR A 74 -5.44 -16.33 15.25
N ILE A 75 -5.88 -15.09 15.49
CA ILE A 75 -6.89 -14.78 16.51
C ILE A 75 -8.23 -15.42 16.13
N SER A 76 -8.68 -15.24 14.89
CA SER A 76 -9.92 -15.85 14.40
C SER A 76 -9.86 -17.39 14.44
N ALA A 77 -8.73 -18.01 14.06
CA ALA A 77 -8.58 -19.46 14.15
C ALA A 77 -8.60 -19.97 15.60
N ALA A 78 -7.98 -19.24 16.53
CA ALA A 78 -8.03 -19.56 17.96
C ALA A 78 -9.45 -19.44 18.52
N GLU A 79 -10.18 -18.39 18.15
CA GLU A 79 -11.59 -18.20 18.53
C GLU A 79 -12.47 -19.33 17.98
N ILE A 80 -12.30 -19.73 16.72
CA ILE A 80 -13.03 -20.87 16.13
C ILE A 80 -12.69 -22.17 16.86
N GLY A 81 -11.43 -22.38 17.25
CA GLY A 81 -10.99 -23.54 18.03
C GLY A 81 -11.65 -23.61 19.41
N LEU A 82 -11.63 -22.51 20.15
CA LEU A 82 -12.28 -22.38 21.46
C LEU A 82 -13.81 -22.57 21.33
N HIS A 83 -14.43 -21.94 20.33
CA HIS A 83 -15.86 -22.07 20.08
C HIS A 83 -16.25 -23.52 19.73
N LYS A 84 -15.41 -24.22 18.95
CA LYS A 84 -15.61 -25.65 18.65
C LYS A 84 -15.49 -26.50 19.90
N GLN A 85 -14.53 -26.22 20.77
CA GLN A 85 -14.38 -26.93 22.05
C GLN A 85 -15.58 -26.67 22.98
N PHE A 86 -16.03 -25.43 23.09
CA PHE A 86 -17.19 -25.05 23.90
C PHE A 86 -18.49 -25.69 23.39
N ILE A 87 -18.71 -25.68 22.07
CA ILE A 87 -19.83 -26.39 21.44
C ILE A 87 -19.74 -27.90 21.70
N SER A 88 -18.53 -28.49 21.64
CA SER A 88 -18.36 -29.93 21.89
C SER A 88 -18.71 -30.31 23.33
N GLN A 89 -18.34 -29.47 24.31
CA GLN A 89 -18.69 -29.64 25.71
C GLN A 89 -20.19 -29.47 25.94
N LEU A 90 -20.80 -28.44 25.36
CA LEU A 90 -22.26 -28.25 25.40
C LEU A 90 -23.01 -29.43 24.78
N LYS A 91 -22.52 -29.99 23.66
CA LYS A 91 -23.09 -31.19 23.05
C LYS A 91 -22.94 -32.42 23.93
N ALA A 92 -21.80 -32.60 24.60
CA ALA A 92 -21.59 -33.70 25.56
C ALA A 92 -22.53 -33.58 26.76
N LEU A 93 -22.66 -32.36 27.32
CA LEU A 93 -23.58 -32.05 28.41
C LEU A 93 -25.04 -32.32 28.00
N LYS A 94 -25.44 -31.88 26.79
CA LYS A 94 -26.78 -32.15 26.25
C LYS A 94 -27.08 -33.64 26.10
N ARG A 95 -26.08 -34.47 25.80
CA ARG A 95 -26.26 -35.93 25.72
C ARG A 95 -26.51 -36.53 27.11
N LEU A 96 -25.77 -36.09 28.12
CA LEU A 96 -25.97 -36.53 29.51
C LEU A 96 -27.36 -36.19 30.02
N PHE A 97 -27.88 -34.99 29.69
CA PHE A 97 -29.26 -34.60 30.04
C PHE A 97 -30.34 -35.37 29.27
N ARG A 98 -30.04 -35.94 28.10
CA ARG A 98 -30.98 -36.79 27.37
C ARG A 98 -31.02 -38.21 27.92
N THR A 99 -29.88 -38.74 28.36
CA THR A 99 -29.82 -40.05 29.04
C THR A 99 -30.45 -39.97 30.43
N SER A 100 -30.28 -38.86 31.17
CA SER A 100 -30.94 -38.67 32.47
C SER A 100 -32.46 -38.45 32.40
N GLN A 101 -33.01 -38.09 31.24
CA GLN A 101 -34.46 -38.02 31.00
C GLN A 101 -35.07 -39.39 30.64
N LEU A 102 -34.26 -40.35 30.20
CA LEU A 102 -34.67 -41.75 29.97
C LEU A 102 -34.52 -42.62 31.22
N GLU A 103 -33.63 -42.22 32.14
CA GLU A 103 -33.48 -42.83 33.47
C GLU A 103 -34.07 -41.97 34.60
N ALA A 104 -35.21 -41.30 34.33
CA ALA A 104 -36.07 -40.88 35.43
C ALA A 104 -36.65 -42.16 36.07
N PRO A 105 -36.40 -42.44 37.36
CA PRO A 105 -36.96 -43.60 38.01
C PRO A 105 -38.47 -43.42 38.09
N VAL A 106 -39.19 -44.16 37.26
CA VAL A 106 -40.64 -44.39 37.40
C VAL A 106 -40.83 -45.21 38.68
N ILE A 107 -40.77 -44.55 39.83
CA ILE A 107 -41.27 -45.06 41.11
C ILE A 107 -42.50 -44.21 41.43
N VAL A 108 -43.64 -44.49 40.79
CA VAL A 108 -44.99 -44.49 41.38
C VAL A 108 -45.89 -45.11 40.30
N GLY A 109 -45.92 -46.44 40.29
CA GLY A 109 -46.84 -47.22 39.47
C GLY A 109 -47.32 -48.40 40.28
N LEU A 110 -48.24 -48.13 41.22
CA LEU A 110 -48.98 -49.14 41.95
C LEU A 110 -49.59 -50.13 40.95
N GLN A 111 -49.26 -51.42 41.10
CA GLN A 111 -49.91 -52.50 40.36
C GLN A 111 -51.39 -52.57 40.74
N PRO A 112 -52.34 -52.59 39.78
CA PRO A 112 -53.69 -53.02 40.10
C PRO A 112 -53.71 -54.55 40.09
N MET A 113 -53.81 -55.13 41.29
CA MET A 113 -54.28 -56.50 41.46
C MET A 113 -55.77 -56.56 41.16
N PHE A 114 -56.16 -57.28 40.12
CA PHE A 114 -57.54 -57.78 39.99
C PHE A 114 -57.49 -59.30 39.75
N LYS A 115 -58.22 -60.00 40.63
CA LYS A 115 -58.58 -61.43 40.56
C LYS A 115 -59.67 -61.65 39.54
#